data_AF-X0XFQ7-F1
#
_entry.id   AF-X0XFQ7-F1
#
_cell.length_a   1.000
_cell.length_b   1.000
_cell.length_c   1.000
_cell.angle_alpha   90.00
_cell.angle_beta   90.00
_cell.angle_gamma   90.00
#
_symmetry.space_group_name_H-M   'P 1'
#
loop_
_entity.id
_entity.type
_entity.pdbx_description
1 polymer ?
#
loop_
_entity_poly.entity_id
_entity_poly.type
_entity_poly.pdbx_seq_one_letter_code
_entity_poly.pdbx_strand_id
1 'polypeptide(L)'
;IIAQYRGSHHIVDGYLAGAEQFGYTAVPLYMANAAPMGPLTSDTFETLVSEMLEAIRSAGHLDGLFLAIHGAMVSQEYPDGDGEICARVRQLLGHDIPIMTTPDIHGNISQKMIDNTTATIVYRMNPHLDTRERGLETAGLMARTLRSEINPVQALEMPPMVINILKQHTCEEPANRLIQDAEAAMKRPRILTAGVALGYQYADVEEMGASFIAVADGDLQAARDAACWMAKRAWARREEFVGNAVSPDEALRE
;
A
#
# COMPACT_ATOMS: atom_id res chain seq x y z
N ILE A 1 4.17 -6.85 19.60
CA ILE A 1 4.62 -6.59 18.19
C ILE A 1 5.88 -7.38 17.84
N ILE A 2 7.08 -7.03 18.33
CA ILE A 2 8.33 -7.71 17.91
C ILE A 2 8.25 -9.24 18.09
N ALA A 3 7.92 -9.72 19.29
CA ALA A 3 7.84 -11.16 19.56
C ALA A 3 6.78 -11.91 18.72
N GLN A 4 5.75 -11.21 18.24
CA GLN A 4 4.65 -11.80 17.47
C GLN A 4 4.98 -11.92 15.99
N TYR A 5 5.68 -10.92 15.43
CA TYR A 5 5.91 -10.85 13.98
C TYR A 5 7.32 -11.26 13.56
N ARG A 6 8.31 -11.26 14.47
CA ARG A 6 9.68 -11.64 14.14
C ARG A 6 9.73 -13.08 13.61
N GLY A 7 10.33 -13.28 12.44
CA GLY A 7 10.42 -14.56 11.73
C GLY A 7 9.14 -14.98 11.01
N SER A 8 8.11 -14.13 10.96
CA SER A 8 6.89 -14.39 10.18
C SER A 8 7.05 -13.95 8.73
N HIS A 9 6.08 -14.31 7.89
CA HIS A 9 5.99 -13.79 6.51
C HIS A 9 5.30 -12.43 6.42
N HIS A 10 5.02 -11.73 7.53
CA HIS A 10 4.26 -10.47 7.53
C HIS A 10 5.11 -9.23 7.18
N ILE A 11 4.49 -8.15 6.71
CA ILE A 11 5.17 -6.86 6.42
C ILE A 11 5.98 -6.32 7.60
N VAL A 12 5.47 -6.50 8.82
CA VAL A 12 6.14 -6.06 10.04
C VAL A 12 7.46 -6.79 10.23
N ASP A 13 7.55 -8.08 9.86
CA ASP A 13 8.85 -8.76 9.87
C ASP A 13 9.81 -8.17 8.85
N GLY A 14 9.32 -7.75 7.69
CA GLY A 14 10.12 -7.02 6.70
C GLY A 14 10.76 -5.75 7.29
N TYR A 15 9.98 -4.97 8.05
CA TYR A 15 10.50 -3.80 8.78
C TYR A 15 11.45 -4.19 9.93
N LEU A 16 11.26 -5.34 10.59
CA LEU A 16 12.17 -5.77 11.66
C LEU A 16 13.48 -6.31 11.09
N ALA A 17 13.44 -7.08 10.01
CA ALA A 17 14.61 -7.57 9.30
C ALA A 17 15.42 -6.41 8.70
N GLY A 18 14.73 -5.37 8.20
CA GLY A 18 15.38 -4.15 7.74
C GLY A 18 16.17 -3.43 8.83
N ALA A 19 15.77 -3.54 10.10
CA ALA A 19 16.48 -2.93 11.22
C ALA A 19 17.90 -3.50 11.36
N GLU A 20 18.00 -4.83 11.25
CA GLU A 20 19.27 -5.56 11.28
C GLU A 20 20.10 -5.29 10.02
N GLN A 21 19.45 -5.23 8.85
CA GLN A 21 20.14 -5.07 7.57
C GLN A 21 20.64 -3.63 7.31
N PHE A 22 19.89 -2.62 7.75
CA PHE A 22 20.15 -1.21 7.44
C PHE A 22 20.58 -0.38 8.66
N GLY A 23 20.64 -0.99 9.85
CA GLY A 23 21.24 -0.39 11.05
C GLY A 23 20.39 0.66 11.75
N TYR A 24 19.06 0.57 11.68
CA TYR A 24 18.17 1.41 12.49
C TYR A 24 17.60 0.65 13.70
N THR A 25 17.10 1.39 14.69
CA THR A 25 16.41 0.81 15.84
C THR A 25 14.90 0.81 15.60
N ALA A 26 14.28 -0.37 15.57
CA ALA A 26 12.83 -0.48 15.44
C ALA A 26 12.13 -0.13 16.78
N VAL A 27 11.25 0.86 16.76
CA VAL A 27 10.40 1.25 17.90
C VAL A 27 8.97 0.77 17.64
N PRO A 28 8.51 -0.32 18.28
CA PRO A 28 7.14 -0.81 18.10
C PRO A 28 6.16 0.11 18.82
N LEU A 29 5.19 0.67 18.08
CA LEU A 29 4.24 1.66 18.60
C LEU A 29 2.87 1.06 18.86
N TYR A 30 2.17 0.70 17.79
CA TYR A 30 0.79 0.24 17.82
C TYR A 30 0.55 -0.77 16.70
N MET A 31 -0.31 -1.75 16.96
CA MET A 31 -0.77 -2.70 15.95
C MET A 31 -2.16 -3.19 16.34
N ALA A 32 -3.14 -2.96 15.45
CA ALA A 32 -4.46 -3.54 15.53
C ALA A 32 -4.68 -4.41 14.29
N ASN A 33 -5.40 -5.53 14.44
CA ASN A 33 -5.80 -6.37 13.33
C ASN A 33 -7.23 -6.87 13.53
N ALA A 34 -7.91 -7.11 12.41
CA ALA A 34 -9.24 -7.70 12.37
C ALA A 34 -9.37 -8.50 11.08
N ALA A 35 -10.27 -9.48 11.09
CA ALA A 35 -10.65 -10.15 9.84
C ALA A 35 -11.41 -9.17 8.94
N PRO A 36 -11.34 -9.32 7.60
CA PRO A 36 -12.12 -8.49 6.67
C PRO A 36 -13.62 -8.55 6.98
N MET A 37 -14.25 -7.37 7.08
CA MET A 37 -15.66 -7.24 7.45
C MET A 37 -16.24 -5.94 6.89
N GLY A 38 -17.40 -5.51 7.40
CA GLY A 38 -18.00 -4.21 7.06
C GLY A 38 -17.24 -3.02 7.65
N PRO A 39 -17.71 -1.78 7.37
CA PRO A 39 -17.09 -0.56 7.85
C PRO A 39 -16.96 -0.50 9.38
N LEU A 40 -15.85 0.08 9.86
CA LEU A 40 -15.68 0.39 11.28
C LEU A 40 -16.73 1.42 11.73
N THR A 41 -17.24 1.25 12.94
CA THR A 41 -18.03 2.31 13.58
C THR A 41 -17.15 3.53 13.86
N SER A 42 -17.75 4.73 13.86
CA SER A 42 -17.02 5.96 14.19
C SER A 42 -16.26 5.84 15.51
N ASP A 43 -16.91 5.34 16.57
CA ASP A 43 -16.30 5.18 17.89
C ASP A 43 -15.10 4.23 17.88
N THR A 44 -15.17 3.12 17.12
CA THR A 44 -14.04 2.17 17.01
C THR A 44 -12.89 2.80 16.22
N PHE A 45 -13.18 3.45 15.09
CA PHE A 45 -12.16 4.15 14.32
C PHE A 45 -11.45 5.21 15.18
N GLU A 46 -12.20 6.09 15.85
CA GLU A 46 -11.65 7.15 16.68
C GLU A 46 -10.82 6.60 17.86
N THR A 47 -11.28 5.50 18.48
CA THR A 47 -10.52 4.84 19.56
C THR A 47 -9.17 4.32 19.06
N LEU A 48 -9.17 3.51 18.00
CA LEU A 48 -7.94 2.90 17.46
C LEU A 48 -6.95 3.97 16.98
N VAL A 49 -7.44 4.99 16.26
CA VAL A 49 -6.59 6.05 15.73
C VAL A 49 -6.04 6.93 16.86
N SER A 50 -6.85 7.25 17.87
CA SER A 50 -6.38 8.02 19.04
C SER A 50 -5.31 7.28 19.83
N GLU A 51 -5.48 5.98 20.07
CA GLU A 51 -4.47 5.14 20.73
C GLU A 51 -3.16 5.08 19.92
N MET A 52 -3.25 4.93 18.59
CA MET A 52 -2.09 4.92 17.71
C MET A 52 -1.34 6.27 17.74
N LEU A 53 -2.06 7.39 17.65
CA LEU A 53 -1.47 8.73 17.68
C LEU A 53 -0.82 9.04 19.03
N GLU A 54 -1.43 8.60 20.14
CA GLU A 54 -0.84 8.76 21.47
C GLU A 54 0.41 7.87 21.66
N ALA A 55 0.42 6.66 21.09
CA ALA A 55 1.62 5.82 21.07
C ALA A 55 2.77 6.46 20.27
N ILE A 56 2.46 7.07 19.12
CA ILE A 56 3.45 7.83 18.32
C ILE A 56 4.00 9.01 19.15
N ARG A 57 3.12 9.78 19.80
CA ARG A 57 3.52 10.93 20.64
C ARG A 57 4.40 10.50 21.82
N SER A 58 4.01 9.41 22.48
CA SER A 58 4.70 8.90 23.67
C SER A 58 6.08 8.29 23.37
N ALA A 59 6.35 7.90 22.13
CA ALA A 59 7.64 7.35 21.73
C ALA A 59 8.78 8.39 21.71
N GLY A 60 8.44 9.69 21.76
CA GLY A 60 9.42 10.76 21.70
C GLY A 60 9.91 11.02 20.28
N HIS A 61 11.22 11.21 20.11
CA HIS A 61 11.79 11.52 18.81
C HIS A 61 11.89 10.26 17.93
N LEU A 62 11.33 10.33 16.72
CA LEU A 62 11.42 9.31 15.68
C LEU A 62 12.05 9.93 14.43
N ASP A 63 13.02 9.24 13.83
CA ASP A 63 13.65 9.68 12.59
C ASP A 63 12.76 9.42 11.37
N GLY A 64 11.90 8.40 11.43
CA GLY A 64 10.98 7.99 10.38
C GLY A 64 9.88 7.08 10.92
N LEU A 65 8.78 6.96 10.18
CA LEU A 65 7.66 6.11 10.56
C LEU A 65 7.30 5.12 9.44
N PHE A 66 7.22 3.83 9.79
CA PHE A 66 6.53 2.84 8.97
C PHE A 66 5.06 2.78 9.38
N LEU A 67 4.17 3.11 8.44
CA LEU A 67 2.72 3.05 8.63
C LEU A 67 2.15 1.80 7.95
N ALA A 68 1.94 0.76 8.77
CA ALA A 68 1.46 -0.56 8.35
C ALA A 68 -0.07 -0.59 8.20
N ILE A 69 -0.59 0.14 7.21
CA ILE A 69 -2.01 0.18 6.87
C ILE A 69 -2.34 -0.76 5.72
N HIS A 70 -3.59 -1.26 5.66
CA HIS A 70 -4.03 -2.17 4.60
C HIS A 70 -4.26 -1.44 3.28
N GLY A 71 -4.83 -0.22 3.33
CA GLY A 71 -5.21 0.56 2.15
C GLY A 71 -6.64 0.29 1.65
N ALA A 72 -7.47 -0.48 2.38
CA ALA A 72 -8.89 -0.70 2.05
C ALA A 72 -9.81 -0.61 3.29
N MET A 73 -9.35 0.06 4.35
CA MET A 73 -10.12 0.27 5.57
C MET A 73 -11.19 1.33 5.33
N VAL A 74 -12.45 0.94 5.54
CA VAL A 74 -13.60 1.83 5.48
C VAL A 74 -14.11 2.09 6.90
N SER A 75 -14.46 3.35 7.20
CA SER A 75 -15.18 3.71 8.42
C SER A 75 -16.46 4.48 8.11
N GLN A 76 -17.40 4.50 9.06
CA GLN A 76 -18.69 5.19 8.89
C GLN A 76 -18.54 6.71 8.69
N GLU A 77 -17.59 7.34 9.37
CA GLU A 77 -17.37 8.79 9.30
C GLU A 77 -16.37 9.18 8.20
N TYR A 78 -15.36 8.34 7.98
CA TYR A 78 -14.32 8.52 6.96
C TYR A 78 -14.32 7.29 6.04
N PRO A 79 -15.00 7.35 4.87
CA PRO A 79 -15.00 6.25 3.91
C PRO A 79 -13.57 5.85 3.51
N ASP A 80 -12.72 6.83 3.22
CA ASP A 80 -11.25 6.66 3.11
C ASP A 80 -10.59 6.64 4.50
N GLY A 81 -10.73 5.52 5.21
CA GLY A 81 -10.21 5.39 6.57
C GLY A 81 -8.68 5.40 6.61
N ASP A 82 -8.03 4.76 5.64
CA ASP A 82 -6.57 4.70 5.55
C ASP A 82 -5.95 6.07 5.18
N GLY A 83 -6.57 6.82 4.28
CA GLY A 83 -6.17 8.18 3.96
C GLY A 83 -6.38 9.14 5.13
N GLU A 84 -7.44 8.97 5.93
CA GLU A 84 -7.62 9.72 7.18
C GLU A 84 -6.52 9.43 8.19
N ILE A 85 -6.15 8.16 8.38
CA ILE A 85 -5.00 7.78 9.22
C ILE A 85 -3.72 8.49 8.72
N CYS A 86 -3.42 8.40 7.42
CA CYS A 86 -2.24 9.05 6.84
C CYS A 86 -2.22 10.56 7.12
N ALA A 87 -3.36 11.24 6.94
CA ALA A 87 -3.49 12.68 7.17
C ALA A 87 -3.25 13.06 8.63
N ARG A 88 -3.87 12.35 9.58
CA ARG A 88 -3.68 12.64 11.03
C ARG A 88 -2.26 12.35 11.49
N VAL A 89 -1.64 11.28 10.99
CA VAL A 89 -0.24 10.96 11.31
C VAL A 89 0.69 12.03 10.73
N ARG A 90 0.47 12.47 9.48
CA ARG A 90 1.24 13.57 8.88
C ARG A 90 1.08 14.88 9.66
N GLN A 91 -0.13 15.20 10.10
CA GLN A 91 -0.38 16.37 10.94
C GLN A 91 0.38 16.30 12.27
N LEU A 92 0.48 15.12 12.88
CA LEU A 92 1.22 14.92 14.14
C LEU A 92 2.73 15.04 13.97
N LEU A 93 3.30 14.44 12.92
CA LEU A 93 4.76 14.35 12.71
C LEU A 93 5.36 15.51 11.92
N GLY A 94 4.55 16.28 11.20
CA GLY A 94 5.03 17.31 10.28
C GLY A 94 5.65 16.72 9.02
N HIS A 95 6.30 17.57 8.20
CA HIS A 95 6.86 17.16 6.90
C HIS A 95 8.33 16.72 6.95
N ASP A 96 9.02 16.96 8.06
CA ASP A 96 10.44 16.63 8.20
C ASP A 96 10.69 15.13 8.43
N ILE A 97 9.72 14.43 9.01
CA ILE A 97 9.81 13.00 9.30
C ILE A 97 9.22 12.21 8.11
N PRO A 98 10.01 11.36 7.41
CA PRO A 98 9.49 10.53 6.36
C PRO A 98 8.50 9.49 6.90
N ILE A 99 7.38 9.32 6.19
CA ILE A 99 6.35 8.32 6.48
C ILE A 99 6.29 7.38 5.29
N MET A 100 6.53 6.09 5.51
CA MET A 100 6.42 5.09 4.44
C MET A 100 5.35 4.07 4.76
N THR A 101 4.55 3.73 3.76
CA THR A 101 3.48 2.74 3.90
C THR A 101 3.63 1.61 2.90
N THR A 102 3.19 0.42 3.29
CA THR A 102 3.25 -0.79 2.47
C THR A 102 1.87 -1.44 2.38
N PRO A 103 0.92 -0.86 1.63
CA PRO A 103 -0.45 -1.34 1.59
C PRO A 103 -0.59 -2.63 0.79
N ASP A 104 -1.71 -3.30 1.03
CA ASP A 104 -2.13 -4.49 0.31
C ASP A 104 -2.40 -4.19 -1.16
N ILE A 105 -2.18 -5.18 -2.03
CA ILE A 105 -2.54 -5.09 -3.45
C ILE A 105 -4.04 -4.93 -3.66
N HIS A 106 -4.89 -5.35 -2.72
CA HIS A 106 -6.33 -5.09 -2.74
C HIS A 106 -6.69 -3.66 -2.30
N GLY A 107 -5.73 -2.82 -1.91
CA GLY A 107 -6.00 -1.46 -1.44
C GLY A 107 -6.74 -0.58 -2.46
N ASN A 108 -7.67 0.24 -1.98
CA ASN A 108 -8.22 1.40 -2.66
C ASN A 108 -7.35 2.62 -2.35
N ILE A 109 -6.15 2.67 -2.95
CA ILE A 109 -5.17 3.71 -2.61
C ILE A 109 -5.66 5.08 -3.09
N SER A 110 -5.80 6.02 -2.16
CA SER A 110 -6.31 7.36 -2.43
C SER A 110 -5.21 8.41 -2.63
N GLN A 111 -5.55 9.51 -3.29
CA GLN A 111 -4.65 10.67 -3.38
C GLN A 111 -4.32 11.23 -1.98
N LYS A 112 -5.26 11.12 -1.03
CA LYS A 112 -5.05 11.55 0.36
C LYS A 112 -3.95 10.74 1.05
N MET A 113 -3.83 9.43 0.79
CA MET A 113 -2.69 8.64 1.28
C MET A 113 -1.37 9.13 0.68
N ILE A 114 -1.36 9.42 -0.61
CA ILE A 114 -0.16 9.81 -1.37
C ILE A 114 0.35 11.19 -0.95
N ASP A 115 -0.55 12.14 -0.71
CA ASP A 115 -0.20 13.50 -0.27
C ASP A 115 0.37 13.52 1.15
N ASN A 116 0.03 12.52 1.97
CA ASN A 116 0.41 12.48 3.38
C ASN A 116 1.54 11.50 3.70
N THR A 117 2.01 10.72 2.72
CA THR A 117 3.15 9.79 2.85
C THR A 117 4.32 10.23 1.98
N THR A 118 5.52 9.81 2.35
CA THR A 118 6.75 10.06 1.59
C THR A 118 6.91 9.04 0.47
N ALA A 119 6.57 7.78 0.72
CA ALA A 119 6.56 6.73 -0.29
C ALA A 119 5.55 5.62 0.06
N THR A 120 4.89 5.09 -0.97
CA THR A 120 3.94 3.98 -0.89
C THR A 120 4.45 2.79 -1.70
N ILE A 121 4.58 1.63 -1.06
CA ILE A 121 5.10 0.39 -1.66
C ILE A 121 4.00 -0.67 -1.63
N VAL A 122 3.32 -0.91 -2.75
CA VAL A 122 2.21 -1.88 -2.79
C VAL A 122 2.74 -3.32 -2.87
N TYR A 123 1.99 -4.28 -2.34
CA TYR A 123 2.24 -5.70 -2.61
C TYR A 123 2.18 -5.99 -4.12
N ARG A 124 2.88 -7.05 -4.54
CA ARG A 124 2.95 -7.46 -5.95
C ARG A 124 2.32 -8.82 -6.20
N MET A 125 1.98 -9.59 -5.16
CA MET A 125 1.39 -10.92 -5.31
C MET A 125 0.02 -11.05 -4.65
N ASN A 126 -0.90 -11.66 -5.41
CA ASN A 126 -2.13 -12.27 -4.95
C ASN A 126 -2.17 -13.72 -5.49
N PRO A 127 -2.16 -14.75 -4.63
CA PRO A 127 -2.17 -14.69 -3.15
C PRO A 127 -0.93 -14.01 -2.56
N HIS A 128 -1.06 -13.49 -1.33
CA HIS A 128 -0.04 -12.69 -0.65
C HIS A 128 1.15 -13.52 -0.20
N LEU A 129 2.15 -13.64 -1.08
CA LEU A 129 3.39 -14.39 -0.80
C LEU A 129 4.60 -13.48 -0.59
N ASP A 130 4.51 -12.20 -0.94
CA ASP A 130 5.63 -11.25 -0.96
C ASP A 130 5.59 -10.18 0.15
N THR A 131 4.66 -10.27 1.10
CA THR A 131 4.42 -9.23 2.12
C THR A 131 5.67 -8.89 2.93
N ARG A 132 6.40 -9.90 3.44
CA ARG A 132 7.70 -9.67 4.10
C ARG A 132 8.71 -8.97 3.20
N GLU A 133 8.80 -9.34 1.92
CA GLU A 133 9.76 -8.75 0.98
C GLU A 133 9.44 -7.29 0.69
N ARG A 134 8.14 -6.95 0.59
CA ARG A 134 7.68 -5.57 0.41
C ARG A 134 7.97 -4.72 1.64
N GLY A 135 7.77 -5.26 2.84
CA GLY A 135 8.19 -4.60 4.07
C GLY A 135 9.70 -4.33 4.12
N LEU A 136 10.53 -5.29 3.67
CA LEU A 136 11.97 -5.12 3.61
C LEU A 136 12.41 -4.10 2.55
N GLU A 137 11.74 -4.07 1.40
CA GLU A 137 11.94 -3.06 0.35
C GLU A 137 11.65 -1.65 0.88
N THR A 138 10.53 -1.47 1.57
CA THR A 138 10.16 -0.22 2.23
C THR A 138 11.18 0.19 3.28
N ALA A 139 11.68 -0.75 4.08
CA ALA A 139 12.75 -0.47 5.04
C ALA A 139 14.05 0.01 4.38
N GLY A 140 14.40 -0.55 3.22
CA GLY A 140 15.55 -0.12 2.43
C GLY A 140 15.39 1.30 1.90
N LEU A 141 14.20 1.63 1.38
CA LEU A 141 13.91 3.00 0.93
C LEU A 141 13.94 4.00 2.10
N MET A 142 13.41 3.64 3.27
CA MET A 142 13.47 4.48 4.47
C MET A 142 14.90 4.77 4.86
N ALA A 143 15.73 3.73 4.97
CA ALA A 143 17.12 3.89 5.39
C ALA A 143 17.93 4.76 4.40
N ARG A 144 17.69 4.64 3.10
CA ARG A 144 18.33 5.50 2.09
C ARG A 144 17.83 6.95 2.15
N THR A 145 16.55 7.14 2.43
CA THR A 145 15.93 8.47 2.60
C THR A 145 16.52 9.19 3.82
N LEU A 146 16.58 8.52 4.98
CA LEU A 146 17.17 9.08 6.20
C LEU A 146 18.65 9.42 6.05
N ARG A 147 19.38 8.64 5.24
CA ARG A 147 20.77 8.92 4.89
C ARG A 147 20.94 9.98 3.81
N SER A 148 19.85 10.60 3.34
CA SER A 148 19.85 11.59 2.25
C SER A 148 20.47 11.06 0.93
N GLU A 149 20.41 9.74 0.71
CA GLU A 149 20.91 9.09 -0.51
C GLU A 149 19.89 9.15 -1.65
N ILE A 150 18.61 9.37 -1.31
CA ILE A 150 17.49 9.54 -2.24
C ILE A 150 16.51 10.57 -1.68
N ASN A 151 15.72 11.17 -2.56
CA ASN A 151 14.63 12.06 -2.21
C ASN A 151 13.31 11.55 -2.84
N PRO A 152 12.58 10.63 -2.17
CA PRO A 152 11.40 10.02 -2.76
C PRO A 152 10.31 11.04 -3.08
N VAL A 153 9.79 10.98 -4.30
CA VAL A 153 8.58 11.66 -4.75
C VAL A 153 7.68 10.64 -5.42
N GLN A 154 6.37 10.74 -5.21
CA GLN A 154 5.42 9.73 -5.68
C GLN A 154 4.29 10.35 -6.50
N ALA A 155 3.75 9.54 -7.41
CA ALA A 155 2.59 9.88 -8.22
C ALA A 155 1.62 8.71 -8.26
N LEU A 156 0.33 9.04 -8.33
CA LEU A 156 -0.78 8.11 -8.37
C LEU A 156 -1.63 8.38 -9.60
N GLU A 157 -2.05 7.32 -10.27
CA GLU A 157 -2.99 7.36 -11.38
C GLU A 157 -4.11 6.37 -11.15
N MET A 158 -5.36 6.84 -11.24
CA MET A 158 -6.57 6.09 -10.93
C MET A 158 -7.49 6.07 -12.16
N PRO A 159 -7.24 5.20 -13.16
CA PRO A 159 -8.17 5.04 -14.27
C PRO A 159 -9.51 4.52 -13.72
N PRO A 160 -10.67 4.95 -14.27
CA PRO A 160 -11.99 4.60 -13.74
C PRO A 160 -12.39 3.15 -14.10
N MET A 161 -11.61 2.17 -13.66
CA MET A 161 -11.81 0.74 -13.89
C MET A 161 -11.81 -0.04 -12.58
N VAL A 162 -12.67 -1.07 -12.56
CA VAL A 162 -12.76 -2.04 -11.48
C VAL A 162 -12.20 -3.36 -11.98
N ILE A 163 -11.35 -4.00 -11.19
CA ILE A 163 -10.87 -5.35 -11.47
C ILE A 163 -11.67 -6.33 -10.63
N ASN A 164 -12.42 -7.21 -11.28
CA ASN A 164 -13.20 -8.21 -10.57
C ASN A 164 -12.29 -9.10 -9.71
N ILE A 165 -12.69 -9.40 -8.47
CA ILE A 165 -11.88 -10.20 -7.53
C ILE A 165 -11.44 -11.54 -8.12
N LEU A 166 -12.25 -12.15 -8.99
CA LEU A 166 -11.94 -13.40 -9.69
C LEU A 166 -10.80 -13.27 -10.72
N LYS A 167 -10.46 -12.05 -11.10
CA LYS A 167 -9.39 -11.71 -12.07
C LYS A 167 -8.17 -11.11 -11.40
N GLN A 168 -8.06 -11.18 -10.07
CA GLN A 168 -6.96 -10.58 -9.32
C GLN A 168 -5.79 -11.54 -9.03
N HIS A 169 -5.85 -12.81 -9.46
CA HIS A 169 -4.75 -13.76 -9.25
C HIS A 169 -3.52 -13.39 -10.09
N THR A 170 -2.45 -12.93 -9.43
CA THR A 170 -1.29 -12.31 -10.10
C THR A 170 -0.39 -13.26 -10.88
N CYS A 171 -0.53 -14.58 -10.70
CA CYS A 171 0.17 -15.56 -11.55
C CYS A 171 -0.62 -15.94 -12.81
N GLU A 172 -1.81 -15.36 -13.02
CA GLU A 172 -2.67 -15.65 -14.17
C GLU A 172 -2.97 -14.36 -14.96
N GLU A 173 -3.21 -14.52 -16.27
CA GLU A 173 -3.73 -13.40 -17.07
C GLU A 173 -5.21 -13.16 -16.71
N PRO A 174 -5.66 -11.90 -16.67
CA PRO A 174 -4.94 -10.68 -17.08
C PRO A 174 -4.10 -9.99 -15.99
N ALA A 175 -4.24 -10.36 -14.71
CA ALA A 175 -3.55 -9.66 -13.61
C ALA A 175 -2.02 -9.75 -13.68
N ASN A 176 -1.47 -10.87 -14.14
CA ASN A 176 -0.01 -11.03 -14.29
C ASN A 176 0.60 -9.93 -15.15
N ARG A 177 -0.11 -9.47 -16.19
CA ARG A 177 0.37 -8.38 -17.04
C ARG A 177 0.57 -7.08 -16.25
N LEU A 178 -0.33 -6.77 -15.31
CA LEU A 178 -0.22 -5.55 -14.52
C LEU A 178 1.06 -5.56 -13.67
N ILE A 179 1.43 -6.72 -13.13
CA ILE A 179 2.68 -6.92 -12.40
C ILE A 179 3.90 -6.77 -13.33
N GLN A 180 3.86 -7.40 -14.52
CA GLN A 180 4.94 -7.25 -15.51
C GLN A 180 5.13 -5.79 -15.94
N ASP A 181 4.04 -5.04 -16.09
CA ASP A 181 4.09 -3.62 -16.44
C ASP A 181 4.68 -2.80 -15.27
N ALA A 182 4.35 -3.11 -14.00
CA ALA A 182 5.01 -2.50 -12.84
C ALA A 182 6.53 -2.80 -12.79
N GLU A 183 6.94 -4.04 -13.06
CA GLU A 183 8.35 -4.41 -13.18
C GLU A 183 9.07 -3.69 -14.32
N ALA A 184 8.40 -3.47 -15.45
CA ALA A 184 8.93 -2.70 -16.56
C ALA A 184 9.05 -1.22 -16.21
N ALA A 185 8.11 -0.65 -15.44
CA ALA A 185 8.16 0.71 -14.96
C ALA A 185 9.35 0.93 -14.00
N MET A 186 9.66 -0.03 -13.13
CA MET A 186 10.82 0.03 -12.23
C MET A 186 12.18 0.07 -12.95
N LYS A 187 12.25 -0.41 -14.20
CA LYS A 187 13.48 -0.36 -15.00
C LYS A 187 13.73 1.02 -15.63
N ARG A 188 12.79 1.96 -15.49
CA ARG A 188 12.94 3.32 -16.04
C ARG A 188 13.93 4.13 -15.21
N PRO A 189 14.65 5.08 -15.82
CA PRO A 189 15.53 5.99 -15.09
C PRO A 189 14.79 6.68 -13.94
N ARG A 190 15.49 6.86 -12.82
CA ARG A 190 15.00 7.56 -11.61
C ARG A 190 13.86 6.87 -10.85
N ILE A 191 13.20 5.83 -11.37
CA ILE A 191 12.18 5.09 -10.62
C ILE A 191 12.84 4.27 -9.52
N LEU A 192 12.37 4.48 -8.28
CA LEU A 192 12.78 3.74 -7.09
C LEU A 192 11.94 2.47 -6.91
N THR A 193 10.63 2.60 -7.10
CA THR A 193 9.68 1.48 -7.08
C THR A 193 8.41 1.86 -7.84
N ALA A 194 7.67 0.85 -8.30
CA ALA A 194 6.36 1.02 -8.91
C ALA A 194 5.48 -0.18 -8.56
N GLY A 195 4.17 0.05 -8.53
CA GLY A 195 3.20 -0.96 -8.16
C GLY A 195 1.79 -0.64 -8.66
N VAL A 196 0.92 -1.62 -8.51
CA VAL A 196 -0.50 -1.54 -8.80
C VAL A 196 -1.26 -2.03 -7.58
N ALA A 197 -2.28 -1.28 -7.15
CA ALA A 197 -3.32 -1.83 -6.30
C ALA A 197 -4.51 -2.17 -7.19
N LEU A 198 -4.98 -3.41 -7.12
CA LEU A 198 -6.08 -3.95 -7.92
C LEU A 198 -7.46 -3.47 -7.42
N GLY A 199 -7.50 -2.94 -6.20
CA GLY A 199 -8.70 -2.37 -5.58
C GLY A 199 -9.60 -3.44 -4.95
N TYR A 200 -10.25 -3.05 -3.86
CA TYR A 200 -11.27 -3.87 -3.21
C TYR A 200 -12.64 -3.43 -3.70
N GLN A 201 -13.17 -4.15 -4.68
CA GLN A 201 -14.40 -3.78 -5.40
C GLN A 201 -15.69 -3.72 -4.54
N TYR A 202 -15.61 -4.16 -3.28
CA TYR A 202 -16.75 -4.18 -2.36
C TYR A 202 -16.77 -3.00 -1.39
N ALA A 203 -15.77 -2.11 -1.44
CA ALA A 203 -15.75 -0.87 -0.66
C ALA A 203 -16.58 0.22 -1.33
N ASP A 204 -17.44 0.89 -0.56
CA ASP A 204 -18.20 2.07 -0.99
C ASP A 204 -17.41 3.34 -0.67
N VAL A 205 -16.37 3.59 -1.48
CA VAL A 205 -15.45 4.74 -1.35
C VAL A 205 -15.25 5.40 -2.72
N GLU A 206 -14.87 6.68 -2.74
CA GLU A 206 -14.75 7.46 -3.99
C GLU A 206 -13.61 6.93 -4.89
N GLU A 207 -12.53 6.48 -4.25
CA GLU A 207 -11.32 5.92 -4.82
C GLU A 207 -11.43 4.42 -5.16
N MET A 208 -12.64 3.87 -5.16
CA MET A 208 -12.87 2.46 -5.50
C MET A 208 -12.46 2.18 -6.95
N GLY A 209 -11.44 1.34 -7.11
CA GLY A 209 -10.91 0.94 -8.40
C GLY A 209 -9.45 0.53 -8.34
N ALA A 210 -8.89 0.20 -9.50
CA ALA A 210 -7.46 -0.06 -9.63
C ALA A 210 -6.67 1.26 -9.62
N SER A 211 -5.52 1.26 -8.96
CA SER A 211 -4.64 2.42 -8.88
C SER A 211 -3.19 2.05 -9.16
N PHE A 212 -2.44 2.98 -9.76
CA PHE A 212 -1.09 2.77 -10.25
C PHE A 212 -0.16 3.81 -9.62
N ILE A 213 0.89 3.32 -8.96
CA ILE A 213 1.77 4.16 -8.15
C ILE A 213 3.20 3.99 -8.64
N ALA A 214 3.90 5.11 -8.74
CA ALA A 214 5.33 5.12 -8.96
C ALA A 214 6.01 6.08 -7.99
N VAL A 215 7.15 5.66 -7.45
CA VAL A 215 8.02 6.46 -6.61
C VAL A 215 9.32 6.67 -7.38
N ALA A 216 9.75 7.91 -7.49
CA ALA A 216 10.98 8.31 -8.16
C ALA A 216 11.93 9.03 -7.18
N ASP A 217 13.21 9.06 -7.53
CA ASP A 217 14.22 9.85 -6.82
C ASP A 217 14.21 11.29 -7.35
N GLY A 218 13.59 12.21 -6.62
CA GLY A 218 13.58 13.66 -6.87
C GLY A 218 12.91 14.12 -8.17
N ASP A 219 12.41 13.20 -8.99
CA ASP A 219 11.82 13.48 -10.31
C ASP A 219 10.34 13.12 -10.34
N LEU A 220 9.50 14.08 -9.97
CA LEU A 220 8.05 13.89 -9.92
C LEU A 220 7.46 13.64 -11.32
N GLN A 221 8.07 14.17 -12.37
CA GLN A 221 7.59 13.92 -13.73
C GLN A 221 7.86 12.48 -14.15
N ALA A 222 9.03 11.92 -13.82
CA ALA A 222 9.31 10.51 -14.05
C ALA A 222 8.31 9.59 -13.33
N ALA A 223 7.96 9.91 -12.07
CA ALA A 223 6.93 9.19 -11.33
C ALA A 223 5.56 9.25 -12.03
N ARG A 224 5.11 10.45 -12.43
CA ARG A 224 3.84 10.65 -13.18
C ARG A 224 3.83 9.88 -14.49
N ASP A 225 4.91 9.96 -15.27
CA ASP A 225 5.00 9.29 -16.57
C ASP A 225 5.01 7.76 -16.42
N ALA A 226 5.59 7.23 -15.34
CA ALA A 226 5.56 5.80 -15.01
C ALA A 226 4.15 5.34 -14.60
N ALA A 227 3.51 6.03 -13.65
CA ALA A 227 2.15 5.73 -13.21
C ALA A 227 1.14 5.80 -14.38
N CYS A 228 1.22 6.88 -15.17
CA CYS A 228 0.30 7.11 -16.29
C CYS A 228 0.48 6.06 -17.39
N TRP A 229 1.73 5.63 -17.63
CA TRP A 229 2.00 4.58 -18.60
C TRP A 229 1.42 3.24 -18.18
N MET A 230 1.52 2.86 -16.90
CA MET A 230 0.90 1.63 -16.39
C MET A 230 -0.63 1.71 -16.49
N ALA A 231 -1.22 2.81 -16.02
CA ALA A 231 -2.67 3.03 -16.04
C ALA A 231 -3.26 2.96 -17.46
N LYS A 232 -2.61 3.60 -18.45
CA LYS A 232 -3.06 3.57 -19.86
C LYS A 232 -3.11 2.15 -20.43
N ARG A 233 -2.14 1.31 -20.07
CA ARG A 233 -2.06 -0.07 -20.56
C ARG A 233 -3.10 -0.96 -19.91
N ALA A 234 -3.33 -0.81 -18.61
CA ALA A 234 -4.42 -1.48 -17.91
C ALA A 234 -5.79 -1.07 -18.49
N TRP A 235 -6.00 0.24 -18.68
CA TRP A 235 -7.25 0.79 -19.23
C TRP A 235 -7.58 0.27 -20.64
N ALA A 236 -6.56 0.10 -21.49
CA ALA A 236 -6.73 -0.47 -22.83
C ALA A 236 -7.23 -1.92 -22.80
N ARG A 237 -6.98 -2.66 -21.71
CA ARG A 237 -7.37 -4.06 -21.50
C ARG A 237 -8.52 -4.22 -20.50
N ARG A 238 -9.20 -3.13 -20.12
CA ARG A 238 -10.18 -3.12 -19.02
C ARG A 238 -11.30 -4.17 -19.15
N GLU A 239 -11.67 -4.54 -20.37
CA GLU A 239 -12.72 -5.53 -20.65
C GLU A 239 -12.31 -6.96 -20.25
N GLU A 240 -11.02 -7.25 -20.13
CA GLU A 240 -10.51 -8.57 -19.72
C GLU A 240 -10.70 -8.83 -18.22
N PHE A 241 -10.92 -7.78 -17.43
CA PHE A 241 -11.04 -7.86 -15.96
C PHE A 241 -12.48 -8.11 -15.48
N VAL A 242 -13.40 -8.45 -16.39
CA VAL A 242 -14.75 -8.90 -16.04
C VAL A 242 -14.68 -10.34 -15.51
N GLY A 243 -15.28 -10.58 -14.35
CA GLY A 243 -15.31 -11.90 -13.71
C GLY A 243 -16.22 -12.87 -14.46
N ASN A 244 -15.77 -14.11 -14.62
CA ASN A 244 -16.58 -15.24 -15.07
C ASN A 244 -16.45 -16.38 -14.05
N ALA A 245 -17.56 -16.80 -13.48
CA ALA A 245 -17.61 -17.96 -12.60
C ALA A 245 -18.61 -18.97 -13.19
N VAL A 246 -18.30 -20.26 -13.02
CA VAL A 246 -19.29 -21.32 -13.24
C VAL A 246 -20.36 -21.27 -12.15
N SER A 247 -21.55 -21.76 -12.46
CA SER A 247 -22.60 -21.88 -11.45
C SER A 247 -22.22 -22.95 -10.39
N PRO A 248 -22.79 -22.88 -9.17
CA PRO A 248 -22.58 -23.92 -8.17
C PRO A 248 -22.93 -25.33 -8.67
N ASP A 249 -23.98 -25.46 -9.47
CA ASP A 249 -24.42 -26.75 -10.04
C ASP A 249 -23.42 -27.31 -11.06
N GLU A 250 -22.77 -26.45 -11.84
CA GLU A 250 -21.71 -26.86 -12.77
C GLU A 250 -20.45 -27.26 -12.01
N ALA A 251 -20.03 -26.46 -11.02
CA ALA A 251 -18.85 -26.74 -10.21
C ALA A 251 -18.94 -28.08 -9.46
N LEU A 252 -20.14 -28.49 -9.02
CA LEU A 252 -20.35 -29.77 -8.34
C LEU A 252 -20.29 -31.00 -9.27
N ARG A 253 -20.29 -30.80 -10.59
CA ARG A 253 -20.24 -31.90 -11.58
C ARG A 253 -18.83 -32.20 -12.08
N GLU A 254 -17.86 -31.32 -11.83
CA GLU A 254 -16.43 -31.50 -12.13
C GLU A 254 -15.71 -32.28 -11.01
#